data_AF-A0ABD2PKN8-F1
#
_entry.id   AF-A0ABD2PKN8-F1
#
_cell.length_a   1.000
_cell.length_b   1.000
_cell.length_c   1.000
_cell.angle_alpha   90.00
_cell.angle_beta   90.00
_cell.angle_gamma   90.00
#
_symmetry.space_group_name_H-M   'P 1'
#
loop_
_entity.id
_entity.type
_entity.pdbx_description
1 polymer ?
#
loop_
_entity_poly.entity_id
_entity_poly.type
_entity_poly.pdbx_seq_one_letter_code
_entity_poly.pdbx_strand_id
1 'polypeptide(L)'
;QYEGKWIHRELLKAYAGFSAQLANSEIPKTIVTGNWGCGAKGGDPQLKAVIQLMACAAAGKNLYYCCEGDANLFHGLFTLMNKIEDMTDLTVGTLYHRVIDRAEYCKVNRKAFLLKELL
;
A
#
# COMPACT_ATOMS: atom_id res chain seq x y z
N GLN A 1 9.72 -9.05 -5.61
CA GLN A 1 8.51 -8.30 -5.21
C GLN A 1 8.09 -7.22 -6.20
N TYR A 2 9.01 -6.57 -6.92
CA TYR A 2 8.68 -5.47 -7.84
C TYR A 2 8.08 -5.86 -9.20
N GLU A 3 8.00 -7.15 -9.56
CA GLU A 3 7.30 -7.54 -10.78
C GLU A 3 5.79 -7.36 -10.61
N GLY A 4 5.11 -6.88 -11.65
CA GLY A 4 3.69 -6.54 -11.57
C GLY A 4 2.78 -7.69 -11.13
N LYS A 5 3.06 -8.93 -11.55
CA LYS A 5 2.30 -10.11 -11.09
C LYS A 5 2.35 -10.30 -9.56
N TRP A 6 3.46 -9.96 -8.91
CA TRP A 6 3.60 -10.09 -7.47
C TRP A 6 2.90 -8.95 -6.74
N ILE A 7 2.97 -7.72 -7.27
CA ILE A 7 2.22 -6.57 -6.74
C ILE A 7 0.72 -6.86 -6.83
N HIS A 8 0.25 -7.34 -7.98
CA HIS A 8 -1.14 -7.71 -8.18
C HIS A 8 -1.60 -8.81 -7.22
N ARG A 9 -0.80 -9.86 -7.04
CA ARG A 9 -1.08 -10.93 -6.07
C ARG A 9 -1.25 -10.39 -4.65
N GLU A 10 -0.34 -9.52 -4.20
CA GLU A 10 -0.38 -8.97 -2.83
C GLU A 10 -1.56 -8.01 -2.65
N LEU A 11 -1.87 -7.20 -3.66
CA LEU A 11 -3.04 -6.34 -3.68
C LEU A 11 -4.34 -7.15 -3.55
N LEU A 12 -4.51 -8.19 -4.35
CA LEU A 12 -5.69 -9.07 -4.27
C LEU A 12 -5.77 -9.82 -2.93
N LYS A 13 -4.63 -10.25 -2.37
CA LYS A 13 -4.61 -10.90 -1.05
C LYS A 13 -5.06 -9.95 0.06
N ALA A 14 -4.56 -8.72 0.06
CA ALA A 14 -4.98 -7.69 1.01
C ALA A 14 -6.47 -7.34 0.82
N TYR A 15 -6.89 -7.07 -0.42
CA TYR A 15 -8.28 -6.75 -0.75
C TYR A 15 -9.25 -7.85 -0.30
N ALA A 16 -8.94 -9.12 -0.56
CA ALA A 16 -9.77 -10.24 -0.12
C ALA A 16 -9.94 -10.29 1.41
N GLY A 17 -8.91 -9.92 2.18
CA GLY A 17 -9.01 -9.81 3.63
C GLY A 17 -9.82 -8.59 4.10
N PHE A 18 -9.68 -7.45 3.43
CA PHE A 18 -10.30 -6.19 3.84
C PHE A 18 -11.76 -6.02 3.40
N SER A 19 -12.15 -6.72 2.33
CA SER A 19 -13.50 -6.70 1.74
C SER A 19 -14.42 -7.83 2.22
N ALA A 20 -13.89 -8.79 2.99
CA ALA A 20 -14.70 -9.89 3.51
C ALA A 20 -15.90 -9.33 4.30
N GLN A 21 -16.99 -10.10 4.35
CA GLN A 21 -18.05 -9.89 5.34
C GLN A 21 -17.88 -10.96 6.41
N LEU A 22 -17.97 -10.58 7.69
CA LEU A 22 -18.08 -11.57 8.76
C LEU A 22 -19.54 -12.02 8.79
N ALA A 23 -19.77 -13.34 8.81
CA ALA A 23 -21.09 -13.94 8.59
C ALA A 23 -22.23 -13.35 9.44
N ASN A 24 -21.91 -12.74 10.60
CA ASN A 24 -22.87 -12.17 11.53
C ASN A 24 -22.45 -10.79 12.10
N SER A 25 -21.49 -10.08 11.49
CA SER A 25 -21.07 -8.76 11.96
C SER A 25 -20.54 -7.87 10.83
N GLU A 26 -20.78 -6.56 10.96
CA GLU A 26 -20.10 -5.59 10.09
C GLU A 26 -18.61 -5.61 10.36
N ILE A 27 -17.80 -5.72 9.30
CA ILE A 27 -16.35 -5.53 9.42
C ILE A 27 -16.10 -4.06 9.78
N PRO A 28 -15.22 -3.76 10.76
CA PRO A 28 -14.83 -2.41 11.10
C PRO A 28 -14.53 -1.55 9.87
N LYS A 29 -14.87 -0.26 9.94
CA LYS A 29 -14.55 0.68 8.85
C LYS A 29 -13.06 0.94 8.71
N THR A 30 -12.27 0.63 9.74
CA THR A 30 -10.83 0.87 9.79
C THR A 30 -10.07 -0.44 9.87
N ILE A 31 -9.09 -0.61 8.98
CA ILE A 31 -8.10 -1.68 9.02
C ILE A 31 -6.88 -1.17 9.79
N VAL A 32 -6.54 -1.84 10.89
CA VAL A 32 -5.31 -1.60 11.66
C VAL A 32 -4.29 -2.65 11.23
N THR A 33 -3.17 -2.20 10.66
CA THR A 33 -2.13 -3.08 10.10
C THR A 33 -0.74 -2.48 10.31
N GLY A 34 0.31 -3.05 9.68
CA GLY A 34 1.67 -2.54 9.71
C GLY A 34 2.52 -3.18 8.61
N ASN A 35 3.77 -3.50 8.94
CA ASN A 35 4.81 -4.00 8.03
C ASN A 35 4.58 -5.46 7.58
N TRP A 36 3.41 -5.72 7.01
CA TRP A 36 2.95 -7.05 6.60
C TRP A 36 3.91 -7.68 5.58
N GLY A 37 4.57 -8.76 6.02
CA GLY A 37 5.53 -9.50 5.21
C GLY A 37 6.90 -8.84 5.04
N CYS A 38 7.27 -7.86 5.86
CA CYS A 38 8.54 -7.12 5.70
C CYS A 38 9.70 -7.64 6.57
N GLY A 39 9.41 -8.30 7.70
CA GLY A 39 10.44 -8.89 8.59
C GLY A 39 11.09 -10.15 7.99
N ALA A 40 10.79 -11.32 8.55
CA ALA A 40 11.39 -12.59 8.09
C ALA A 40 11.17 -12.93 6.60
N LYS A 41 10.19 -12.28 5.95
CA LYS A 41 9.87 -12.46 4.52
C LYS A 41 10.55 -11.41 3.62
N GLY A 42 11.23 -10.40 4.18
CA GLY A 42 12.05 -9.44 3.45
C GLY A 42 11.30 -8.55 2.46
N GLY A 43 10.00 -8.34 2.66
CA GLY A 43 9.22 -7.38 1.88
C GLY A 43 9.68 -5.94 2.10
N ASP A 44 9.49 -5.09 1.08
CA ASP A 44 9.72 -3.66 1.17
C ASP A 44 8.52 -3.01 1.89
N PRO A 45 8.73 -2.35 3.05
CA PRO A 45 7.65 -1.77 3.84
C PRO A 45 6.97 -0.58 3.16
N GLN A 46 7.68 0.20 2.35
CA GLN A 46 7.08 1.30 1.59
C GLN A 46 6.17 0.76 0.48
N LEU A 47 6.62 -0.24 -0.28
CA LEU A 47 5.79 -0.90 -1.29
C LEU A 47 4.55 -1.55 -0.65
N LYS A 48 4.74 -2.29 0.45
CA LYS A 48 3.67 -3.00 1.16
C LYS A 48 2.64 -2.04 1.76
N ALA A 49 3.07 -0.88 2.24
CA ALA A 49 2.15 0.13 2.75
C ALA A 49 1.23 0.70 1.66
N VAL A 50 1.76 1.03 0.48
CA VAL A 50 0.92 1.54 -0.64
C VAL A 50 0.00 0.46 -1.19
N ILE A 51 0.45 -0.79 -1.25
CA ILE A 51 -0.42 -1.92 -1.63
C ILE A 51 -1.61 -2.05 -0.68
N GLN A 52 -1.36 -1.95 0.64
CA GLN A 52 -2.42 -2.00 1.64
C GLN A 52 -3.35 -0.77 1.58
N LEU A 53 -2.81 0.42 1.31
CA LEU A 53 -3.59 1.64 1.07
C LEU A 53 -4.54 1.47 -0.12
N MET A 54 -4.04 0.98 -1.27
CA MET A 54 -4.87 0.71 -2.44
C MET A 54 -5.95 -0.33 -2.15
N ALA A 55 -5.62 -1.40 -1.41
CA ALA A 55 -6.59 -2.41 -1.02
C ALA A 55 -7.69 -1.86 -0.09
N CYS A 56 -7.33 -1.01 0.89
CA CYS A 56 -8.29 -0.38 1.79
C CYS A 56 -9.23 0.56 1.01
N ALA A 57 -8.66 1.41 0.15
CA ALA A 57 -9.44 2.34 -0.68
C ALA A 57 -10.42 1.57 -1.60
N ALA A 58 -9.96 0.50 -2.25
CA ALA A 58 -10.82 -0.34 -3.09
C ALA A 58 -11.92 -1.08 -2.30
N ALA A 59 -11.68 -1.39 -1.01
CA ALA A 59 -12.65 -2.02 -0.13
C ALA A 59 -13.57 -1.02 0.60
N GLY A 60 -13.42 0.29 0.38
CA GLY A 60 -14.17 1.32 1.11
C GLY A 60 -13.84 1.37 2.60
N LYS A 61 -12.57 1.12 2.95
CA LYS A 61 -12.06 1.09 4.33
C LYS A 61 -11.01 2.17 4.58
N ASN A 62 -10.95 2.66 5.81
CA ASN A 62 -9.88 3.50 6.32
C ASN A 62 -8.65 2.64 6.65
N LEU A 63 -7.45 3.20 6.48
CA LEU A 63 -6.18 2.57 6.85
C LEU A 63 -5.60 3.25 8.10
N TYR A 64 -5.30 2.45 9.12
CA TYR A 64 -4.40 2.83 10.21
C TYR A 64 -3.14 1.97 10.11
N TYR A 65 -2.00 2.61 9.82
CA TYR A 65 -0.74 1.91 9.56
C TYR A 65 0.27 2.09 10.69
N CYS A 66 0.60 0.99 11.38
CA CYS A 66 1.64 0.93 12.40
C CYS A 66 3.02 0.80 11.74
N CYS A 67 3.84 1.84 11.82
CA CYS A 67 5.19 1.87 11.22
C CYS A 67 6.27 1.14 12.04
N GLU A 68 5.91 0.44 13.12
CA GLU A 68 6.84 -0.31 13.98
C GLU A 68 8.06 0.50 14.48
N GLY A 69 7.88 1.81 14.68
CA GLY A 69 8.94 2.72 15.13
C GLY A 69 9.83 3.28 14.02
N ASP A 70 9.61 2.92 12.75
CA ASP A 70 10.30 3.51 11.61
C ASP A 70 9.75 4.91 11.29
N ALA A 71 10.47 5.93 11.76
CA ALA A 71 10.13 7.34 11.54
C ALA A 71 10.19 7.73 10.06
N ASN A 72 11.10 7.15 9.26
CA ASN A 72 11.22 7.47 7.84
C ASN A 72 10.01 6.94 7.06
N LEU A 73 9.58 5.71 7.37
CA LEU A 73 8.36 5.15 6.81
C LEU A 73 7.13 5.98 7.20
N PHE A 74 7.03 6.37 8.47
CA PHE A 74 5.94 7.23 8.95
C PHE A 74 5.89 8.55 8.18
N HIS A 75 7.00 9.29 8.10
CA HIS A 75 7.04 10.56 7.37
C HIS A 75 6.75 10.40 5.88
N GLY A 76 7.25 9.33 5.26
CA GLY A 76 6.98 9.01 3.86
C GLY A 76 5.50 8.73 3.60
N LEU A 77 4.86 7.93 4.45
CA LEU A 77 3.44 7.62 4.34
C LEU A 77 2.56 8.83 4.63
N PHE A 78 2.86 9.57 5.69
CA PHE A 78 2.14 10.78 6.03
C PHE A 78 2.17 11.80 4.88
N THR A 79 3.34 12.03 4.29
CA THR A 79 3.50 12.93 3.14
C THR A 79 2.70 12.44 1.93
N LEU A 80 2.77 11.14 1.64
CA LEU A 80 2.02 10.55 0.52
C LEU A 80 0.51 10.68 0.73
N MET A 81 0.01 10.36 1.92
CA MET A 81 -1.42 10.39 2.22
C MET A 81 -1.99 11.81 2.13
N ASN A 82 -1.28 12.81 2.66
CA ASN A 82 -1.70 14.21 2.51
C ASN A 82 -1.75 14.64 1.04
N LYS A 83 -0.74 14.27 0.24
CA LYS A 83 -0.75 14.55 -1.21
C LYS A 83 -1.93 13.89 -1.93
N ILE A 84 -2.32 12.68 -1.52
CA ILE A 84 -3.48 11.98 -2.09
C ILE A 84 -4.76 12.73 -1.76
N GLU A 85 -4.92 13.23 -0.54
CA GLU A 85 -6.09 14.02 -0.12
C GLU A 85 -6.25 15.31 -0.94
N ASP A 86 -5.14 15.92 -1.36
CA ASP A 86 -5.14 17.12 -2.21
C ASP A 86 -5.45 16.84 -3.70
N MET A 87 -5.48 15.57 -4.14
CA MET A 87 -5.67 15.18 -5.54
C MET A 87 -7.09 14.64 -5.80
N THR A 88 -7.93 15.42 -6.48
CA THR A 88 -9.32 15.05 -6.79
C THR A 88 -9.46 13.94 -7.84
N ASP A 89 -8.48 13.82 -8.74
CA ASP A 89 -8.56 12.91 -9.91
C ASP A 89 -7.74 11.61 -9.73
N LEU A 90 -7.12 11.43 -8.55
CA LEU A 90 -6.32 10.25 -8.28
C LEU A 90 -7.22 9.05 -7.90
N THR A 91 -7.29 8.07 -8.79
CA THR A 91 -8.00 6.80 -8.53
C THR A 91 -7.03 5.71 -8.07
N VAL A 92 -7.56 4.65 -7.46
CA VAL A 92 -6.79 3.44 -7.16
C VAL A 92 -6.14 2.86 -8.43
N GLY A 93 -6.81 2.93 -9.58
CA GLY A 93 -6.26 2.46 -10.85
C GLY A 93 -5.05 3.29 -11.30
N THR A 94 -5.14 4.62 -11.24
CA THR A 94 -4.02 5.52 -11.56
C THR A 94 -2.84 5.29 -10.63
N LEU A 95 -3.09 5.17 -9.32
CA LEU A 95 -2.05 4.89 -8.33
C LEU A 95 -1.41 3.51 -8.56
N TYR A 96 -2.20 2.50 -8.92
CA TYR A 96 -1.71 1.16 -9.24
C TYR A 96 -0.71 1.21 -10.40
N HIS A 97 -1.05 1.87 -11.51
CA HIS A 97 -0.14 2.02 -12.65
C HIS A 97 1.16 2.73 -12.26
N ARG A 98 1.08 3.82 -11.47
CA ARG A 98 2.28 4.51 -10.95
C ARG A 98 3.15 3.60 -10.09
N VAL A 99 2.56 2.76 -9.24
CA VAL A 99 3.29 1.78 -8.42
C VAL A 99 3.98 0.75 -9.31
N ILE A 100 3.30 0.23 -10.33
CA ILE A 100 3.89 -0.72 -11.29
C ILE A 100 5.09 -0.09 -12.01
N ASP A 101 4.94 1.11 -12.56
CA ASP A 101 5.99 1.81 -13.29
C ASP A 101 7.20 2.09 -12.39
N ARG A 102 6.95 2.59 -11.17
CA ARG A 102 7.99 2.88 -10.19
C ARG A 102 8.70 1.61 -9.73
N ALA A 103 7.97 0.51 -9.55
CA ALA A 103 8.54 -0.77 -9.14
C ALA A 103 9.41 -1.39 -10.25
N GLU A 104 8.98 -1.34 -11.51
CA GLU A 104 9.80 -1.82 -12.63
C GLU A 104 11.06 -0.95 -12.78
N TYR A 105 10.94 0.37 -12.67
CA TYR A 105 12.11 1.26 -12.65
C TYR A 105 13.08 0.90 -11.51
N CYS A 106 12.59 0.66 -10.29
CA CYS A 106 13.38 0.19 -9.15
C CYS A 106 14.16 -1.08 -9.46
N LYS A 107 13.48 -2.06 -10.03
CA LYS A 107 14.03 -3.38 -10.38
C LYS A 107 15.13 -3.26 -11.44
N VAL A 108 14.86 -2.56 -12.53
CA VAL A 108 15.80 -2.38 -13.65
C VAL A 108 17.04 -1.61 -13.21
N ASN A 109 16.85 -0.52 -12.44
CA ASN A 109 17.93 0.39 -12.07
C ASN A 109 18.58 0.08 -10.71
N ARG A 110 18.17 -1.02 -10.04
CA ARG A 110 18.61 -1.40 -8.69
C ARG A 110 18.50 -0.26 -7.67
N LYS A 111 17.40 0.49 -7.73
CA LYS A 111 17.09 1.61 -6.83
C LYS A 111 16.10 1.18 -5.75
N ALA A 112 16.17 1.84 -4.58
CA ALA A 112 15.16 1.71 -3.54
C ALA A 112 13.80 2.25 -4.02
N PHE A 113 12.71 1.65 -3.56
CA PHE A 113 11.37 2.16 -3.77
C PHE A 113 11.09 3.23 -2.71
N LEU A 114 10.83 4.47 -3.13
CA LEU A 114 10.66 5.61 -2.23
C LEU A 114 9.29 6.23 -2.45
N LEU A 115 8.47 6.33 -1.40
CA LEU A 115 7.10 6.87 -1.46
C LEU A 115 7.06 8.29 -2.03
N LYS A 116 8.06 9.11 -1.71
CA LYS A 116 8.17 10.51 -2.16
C LYS A 116 8.27 10.66 -3.69
N GLU A 117 8.56 9.58 -4.42
CA GLU A 117 8.73 9.56 -5.88
C GLU A 117 7.53 8.94 -6.61
N LEU A 118 6.44 8.66 -5.89
CA LEU A 118 5.26 8.02 -6.45
C LEU A 118 4.26 9.04 -7.04
N LEU A 119 4.14 10.20 -6.40
CA LEU A 119 3.21 11.30 -6.72
C LEU A 119 3.92 12.65 -6.80
#